data_AF-A0A3M0Y2D5-F1
#
_entry.id   AF-A0A3M0Y2D5-F1
#
_cell.length_a   1.000
_cell.length_b   1.000
_cell.length_c   1.000
_cell.angle_alpha   90.00
_cell.angle_beta   90.00
_cell.angle_gamma   90.00
#
_symmetry.space_group_name_H-M   'P 1'
#
loop_
_entity.id
_entity.type
_entity.pdbx_description
1 polymer ?
#
loop_
_entity_poly.entity_id
_entity_poly.type
_entity_poly.pdbx_seq_one_letter_code
_entity_poly.pdbx_strand_id
1 'polypeptide(L)'
;MVGKVRKDLRKEFEDFAERVARLESLKHELDALDTTGFKQEERAIRAKLRDPALVEEVEKEIEELRKRIEERRKKLVKLRVAGKAKELEKKIAEIEKEVRRRRKISLRSALGKEERAAIREIPKLERQLSRLRREFAKHTQTAKVKIDSGVGLIVDSKFDDFVNGIKAELSERLRAKEKEMDERLKADLREREKEFARRYRALVKEFHERFRKKVHDELRKEVQRRFEEKLRERLDEEKARLEERLRRANARKLLSEKRKIVRDVLKRNAEKLARERARVERELRKLEEKKLARERERIRKDLLRDEAKKLALAKRKMKKEVLREEARVLKAEREKLAREYEGKAQEKVEREKARLRRELEKKLKEIRASIRKSAEKELERKLSEREKELRKKLEKEYKGKLQRALKVYRREIEKKKELLERHIMLEAKKLLG
;
A
#
# COMPACT_ATOMS: atom_id res chain seq x y z
N MET A 1 16.54 34.55 65.55
CA MET A 1 16.01 33.29 64.96
C MET A 1 17.01 32.54 64.08
N VAL A 2 17.83 33.22 63.26
CA VAL A 2 18.81 32.58 62.33
C VAL A 2 19.83 31.64 63.01
N GLY A 3 20.28 31.98 64.22
CA GLY A 3 21.25 31.14 64.95
C GLY A 3 20.70 29.81 65.46
N LYS A 4 19.39 29.68 65.71
CA LYS A 4 18.77 28.44 66.19
C LYS A 4 18.62 27.45 65.02
N VAL A 5 18.12 27.93 63.88
CA VAL A 5 18.01 27.16 62.62
C VAL A 5 19.36 26.60 62.17
N ARG A 6 20.45 27.39 62.27
CA ARG A 6 21.81 26.89 61.94
C ARG A 6 22.30 25.79 62.87
N LYS A 7 21.93 25.82 64.16
CA LYS A 7 22.31 24.77 65.11
C LYS A 7 21.52 23.49 64.88
N ASP A 8 20.23 23.62 64.60
CA ASP A 8 19.34 22.48 64.33
C ASP A 8 19.76 21.77 63.02
N LEU A 9 20.06 22.54 61.96
CA LEU A 9 20.62 21.98 60.72
C LEU A 9 21.95 21.25 60.94
N ARG A 10 22.87 21.80 61.73
CA ARG A 10 24.15 21.14 62.01
C ARG A 10 23.94 19.80 62.71
N LYS A 11 23.02 19.72 63.66
CA LYS A 11 22.67 18.47 64.33
C LYS A 11 22.07 17.46 63.36
N GLU A 12 21.15 17.87 62.50
CA GLU A 12 20.56 16.97 61.48
C GLU A 12 21.63 16.43 60.51
N PHE A 13 22.61 17.26 60.13
CA PHE A 13 23.75 16.81 59.31
C PHE A 13 24.67 15.85 60.04
N GLU A 14 24.97 16.10 61.32
CA GLU A 14 25.77 15.20 62.16
C GLU A 14 25.05 13.86 62.35
N ASP A 15 23.77 13.88 62.72
CA ASP A 15 22.95 12.67 62.87
C ASP A 15 22.86 11.86 61.56
N PHE A 16 22.75 12.55 60.42
CA PHE A 16 22.75 11.90 59.11
C PHE A 16 24.11 11.28 58.79
N ALA A 17 25.21 11.99 59.05
CA ALA A 17 26.56 11.48 58.82
C ALA A 17 26.85 10.24 59.68
N GLU A 18 26.43 10.25 60.94
CA GLU A 18 26.54 9.10 61.84
C GLU A 18 25.73 7.89 61.33
N ARG A 19 24.50 8.11 60.84
CA ARG A 19 23.67 7.05 60.23
C ARG A 19 24.32 6.46 58.98
N VAL A 20 24.92 7.28 58.12
CA VAL A 20 25.63 6.81 56.93
C VAL A 20 26.86 5.98 57.32
N ALA A 21 27.66 6.44 58.29
CA ALA A 21 28.81 5.69 58.79
C ALA A 21 28.40 4.34 59.39
N ARG A 22 27.28 4.29 60.14
CA ARG A 22 26.71 3.03 60.64
C ARG A 22 26.26 2.09 59.53
N LEU A 23 25.60 2.60 58.48
CA LEU A 23 25.21 1.77 57.33
C LEU A 23 26.43 1.17 56.62
N GLU A 24 27.52 1.90 56.51
CA GLU A 24 28.77 1.38 55.95
C GLU A 24 29.36 0.27 56.82
N SER A 25 29.37 0.43 58.15
CA SER A 25 29.81 -0.67 59.04
C SER A 25 28.90 -1.90 58.92
N LEU A 26 27.58 -1.72 58.85
CA LEU A 26 26.62 -2.80 58.70
C LEU A 26 26.75 -3.53 57.35
N LYS A 27 27.12 -2.80 56.30
CA LYS A 27 27.42 -3.39 54.99
C LYS A 27 28.65 -4.30 55.06
N HIS A 28 29.73 -3.85 55.70
CA HIS A 28 30.91 -4.69 55.90
C HIS A 28 30.61 -5.91 56.80
N GLU A 29 29.80 -5.73 57.83
CA GLU A 29 29.33 -6.82 58.68
C GLU A 29 28.51 -7.85 57.90
N LEU A 30 27.63 -7.41 57.00
CA LEU A 30 26.83 -8.30 56.16
C LEU A 30 27.70 -9.06 55.15
N ASP A 31 28.67 -8.40 54.52
CA ASP A 31 29.59 -9.03 53.57
C ASP A 31 30.52 -10.06 54.25
N ALA A 32 30.80 -9.91 55.55
CA ALA A 32 31.59 -10.86 56.32
C ALA A 32 30.80 -12.11 56.78
N LEU A 33 29.46 -12.08 56.74
CA LEU A 33 28.63 -13.21 57.13
C LEU A 33 28.53 -14.25 56.00
N ASP A 34 28.61 -15.54 56.36
CA ASP A 34 28.34 -16.63 55.41
C ASP A 34 26.83 -16.78 55.18
N THR A 35 26.32 -16.03 54.20
CA THR A 35 24.90 -16.00 53.82
C THR A 35 24.50 -17.17 52.92
N THR A 36 25.30 -18.25 52.84
CA THR A 36 25.02 -19.41 51.98
C THR A 36 23.69 -20.09 52.34
N GLY A 37 22.66 -19.80 51.55
CA GLY A 37 21.28 -20.29 51.72
C GLY A 37 20.34 -19.34 52.45
N PHE A 38 20.74 -18.08 52.65
CA PHE A 38 19.91 -16.95 53.09
C PHE A 38 20.05 -15.77 52.10
N LYS A 39 20.15 -16.08 50.81
CA LYS A 39 20.42 -15.08 49.76
C LYS A 39 19.27 -14.10 49.55
N GLN A 40 18.04 -14.48 49.92
CA GLN A 40 16.87 -13.61 49.77
C GLN A 40 16.87 -12.54 50.86
N GLU A 41 17.15 -12.94 52.10
CA GLU A 41 17.31 -12.05 53.25
C GLU A 41 18.48 -11.10 53.05
N GLU A 42 19.63 -11.60 52.59
CA GLU A 42 20.78 -10.76 52.27
C GLU A 42 20.43 -9.70 51.20
N ARG A 43 19.69 -10.07 50.15
CA ARG A 43 19.26 -9.13 49.12
C ARG A 43 18.28 -8.08 49.65
N ALA A 44 17.36 -8.47 50.53
CA ALA A 44 16.43 -7.55 51.17
C ALA A 44 17.18 -6.51 52.03
N ILE A 45 18.11 -6.98 52.86
CA ILE A 45 18.96 -6.12 53.70
C ILE A 45 19.82 -5.19 52.82
N ARG A 46 20.43 -5.71 51.74
CA ARG A 46 21.21 -4.90 50.78
C ARG A 46 20.39 -3.80 50.08
N ALA A 47 19.09 -4.02 49.87
CA ALA A 47 18.21 -2.99 49.32
C ALA A 47 17.95 -1.89 50.35
N LYS A 48 17.71 -2.25 51.61
CA LYS A 48 17.49 -1.31 52.73
C LYS A 48 18.74 -0.53 53.12
N LEU A 49 19.94 -1.09 52.93
CA LEU A 49 21.24 -0.42 53.16
C LEU A 49 21.44 0.87 52.33
N ARG A 50 20.58 1.16 51.35
CA ARG A 50 20.63 2.39 50.54
C ARG A 50 19.94 3.59 51.20
N ASP A 51 19.11 3.36 52.23
CA ASP A 51 18.31 4.41 52.87
C ASP A 51 18.80 4.68 54.32
N PRO A 52 19.38 5.85 54.60
CA PRO A 52 19.80 6.28 55.94
C PRO A 52 18.66 6.39 56.97
N ALA A 53 17.40 6.40 56.56
CA ALA A 53 16.28 6.39 57.51
C ALA A 53 16.04 5.01 58.14
N LEU A 54 16.51 3.92 57.51
CA LEU A 54 16.20 2.54 57.89
C LEU A 54 17.32 1.83 58.66
N VAL A 55 18.29 2.57 59.23
CA VAL A 55 19.47 1.98 59.92
C VAL A 55 19.06 1.00 61.02
N GLU A 56 18.11 1.39 61.88
CA GLU A 56 17.67 0.55 63.02
C GLU A 56 16.97 -0.73 62.57
N GLU A 57 16.24 -0.69 61.45
CA GLU A 57 15.63 -1.90 60.88
C GLU A 57 16.70 -2.84 60.32
N VAL A 58 17.69 -2.28 59.62
CA VAL A 58 18.81 -3.04 59.06
C VAL A 58 19.65 -3.70 60.16
N GLU A 59 19.92 -2.99 61.26
CA GLU A 59 20.60 -3.55 62.44
C GLU A 59 19.87 -4.79 62.98
N LYS A 60 18.54 -4.70 63.16
CA LYS A 60 17.70 -5.81 63.63
C LYS A 60 17.70 -6.98 62.65
N GLU A 61 17.55 -6.72 61.36
CA GLU A 61 17.52 -7.77 60.34
C GLU A 61 18.86 -8.50 60.21
N ILE A 62 19.99 -7.79 60.34
CA ILE A 62 21.32 -8.41 60.36
C ILE A 62 21.49 -9.29 61.62
N GLU A 63 21.02 -8.84 62.78
CA GLU A 63 21.08 -9.63 64.01
C GLU A 63 20.21 -10.89 63.94
N GLU A 64 19.01 -10.80 63.36
CA GLU A 64 18.15 -11.95 63.12
C GLU A 64 18.77 -12.93 62.12
N LEU A 65 19.38 -12.42 61.04
CA LEU A 65 20.09 -13.24 60.06
C LEU A 65 21.27 -13.98 60.71
N ARG A 66 22.04 -13.30 61.58
CA ARG A 66 23.10 -13.92 62.39
C ARG A 66 22.58 -15.09 63.22
N LYS A 67 21.48 -14.87 63.96
CA LYS A 67 20.86 -15.92 64.79
C LYS A 67 20.43 -17.12 63.94
N ARG A 68 19.79 -16.89 62.79
CA ARG A 68 19.36 -17.98 61.87
C ARG A 68 20.53 -18.75 61.28
N ILE A 69 21.61 -18.07 60.88
CA ILE A 69 22.83 -18.71 60.39
C ILE A 69 23.45 -19.60 61.48
N GLU A 70 23.55 -19.10 62.71
CA GLU A 70 24.12 -19.85 63.83
C GLU A 70 23.28 -21.08 64.19
N GLU A 71 21.95 -20.94 64.24
CA GLU A 71 21.04 -22.06 64.46
C GLU A 71 21.16 -23.14 63.39
N ARG A 72 21.23 -22.73 62.12
CA ARG A 72 21.43 -23.66 61.01
C ARG A 72 22.77 -24.39 61.12
N ARG A 73 23.84 -23.67 61.51
CA ARG A 73 25.16 -24.26 61.77
C ARG A 73 25.10 -25.27 62.93
N LYS A 74 24.43 -24.94 64.03
CA LYS A 74 24.20 -25.85 65.18
C LYS A 74 23.44 -27.11 64.76
N LYS A 75 22.38 -26.97 63.95
CA LYS A 75 21.59 -28.11 63.41
C LYS A 75 22.45 -29.01 62.51
N LEU A 76 23.24 -28.43 61.61
CA LEU A 76 24.14 -29.19 60.72
C LEU A 76 25.24 -29.94 61.49
N VAL A 77 25.81 -29.34 62.52
CA VAL A 77 26.80 -30.01 63.39
C VAL A 77 26.14 -31.18 64.12
N LYS A 78 24.95 -31.00 64.71
CA LYS A 78 24.21 -32.09 65.37
C LYS A 78 23.92 -33.25 64.42
N LEU A 79 23.51 -32.97 63.18
CA LEU A 79 23.26 -34.01 62.15
C LEU A 79 24.54 -34.74 61.74
N ARG A 80 25.67 -34.04 61.56
CA ARG A 80 26.96 -34.69 61.23
C ARG A 80 27.49 -35.53 62.38
N VAL A 81 27.34 -35.08 63.62
CA VAL A 81 27.75 -35.85 64.81
C VAL A 81 26.87 -37.08 64.98
N ALA A 82 25.55 -36.96 64.80
CA ALA A 82 24.62 -38.10 64.84
C ALA A 82 24.89 -39.12 63.71
N GLY A 83 25.21 -38.65 62.50
CA GLY A 83 25.57 -39.52 61.38
C GLY A 83 26.88 -40.28 61.63
N LYS A 84 27.92 -39.59 62.11
CA LYS A 84 29.20 -40.22 62.50
C LYS A 84 29.06 -41.16 63.69
N ALA A 85 28.19 -40.84 64.66
CA ALA A 85 27.90 -41.71 65.80
C ALA A 85 27.28 -43.03 65.32
N LYS A 86 26.30 -42.99 64.40
CA LYS A 86 25.71 -44.20 63.81
C LYS A 86 26.70 -45.02 62.98
N GLU A 87 27.62 -44.37 62.26
CA GLU A 87 28.70 -45.08 61.55
C GLU A 87 29.71 -45.72 62.50
N LEU A 88 30.06 -45.04 63.60
CA LEU A 88 30.92 -45.60 64.65
C LEU A 88 30.24 -46.75 65.37
N GLU A 89 28.94 -46.66 65.68
CA GLU A 89 28.16 -47.77 66.24
C GLU A 89 28.17 -49.00 65.32
N LYS A 90 28.01 -48.82 64.01
CA LYS A 90 28.12 -49.92 63.04
C LYS A 90 29.52 -50.54 63.02
N LYS A 91 30.58 -49.72 63.02
CA LYS A 91 31.97 -50.20 63.06
C LYS A 91 32.29 -50.91 64.37
N ILE A 92 31.81 -50.41 65.50
CA ILE A 92 31.96 -51.04 66.81
C ILE A 92 31.25 -52.40 66.80
N ALA A 93 30.00 -52.48 66.32
CA ALA A 93 29.27 -53.75 66.21
C ALA A 93 29.96 -54.75 65.26
N GLU A 94 30.60 -54.28 64.20
CA GLU A 94 31.37 -55.11 63.27
C GLU A 94 32.67 -55.62 63.90
N ILE A 95 33.40 -54.76 64.62
CA ILE A 95 34.58 -55.14 65.40
C ILE A 95 34.20 -56.11 66.53
N GLU A 96 33.08 -55.92 67.22
CA GLU A 96 32.59 -56.83 68.24
C GLU A 96 32.24 -58.22 67.67
N LYS A 97 31.65 -58.28 66.48
CA LYS A 97 31.44 -59.54 65.74
C LYS A 97 32.78 -60.20 65.40
N GLU A 98 33.77 -59.42 64.97
CA GLU A 98 35.10 -59.91 64.61
C GLU A 98 35.88 -60.40 65.84
N VAL A 99 35.78 -59.70 66.98
CA VAL A 99 36.36 -60.11 68.26
C VAL A 99 35.66 -61.35 68.81
N ARG A 100 34.33 -61.47 68.67
CA ARG A 100 33.60 -62.71 69.01
C ARG A 100 34.03 -63.89 68.13
N ARG A 101 34.24 -63.67 66.83
CA ARG A 101 34.79 -64.69 65.91
C ARG A 101 36.21 -65.08 66.32
N ARG A 102 37.09 -64.13 66.58
CA ARG A 102 38.48 -64.38 67.02
C ARG A 102 38.56 -65.02 68.41
N ARG A 103 37.68 -64.69 69.34
CA ARG A 103 37.58 -65.36 70.65
C ARG A 103 37.06 -66.80 70.53
N LYS A 104 36.16 -67.09 69.58
CA LYS A 104 35.77 -68.48 69.26
C LYS A 104 36.93 -69.26 68.65
N ILE A 105 37.80 -68.60 67.88
CA ILE A 105 39.03 -69.19 67.33
C ILE A 105 40.10 -69.35 68.42
N SER A 106 40.24 -68.42 69.37
CA SER A 106 41.23 -68.55 70.46
C SER A 106 40.90 -69.66 71.46
N LEU A 107 39.63 -70.08 71.55
CA LEU A 107 39.20 -71.23 72.35
C LEU A 107 39.30 -72.58 71.60
N ARG A 108 39.48 -72.56 70.26
CA ARG A 108 39.71 -73.77 69.45
C ARG A 108 41.04 -73.62 68.70
N SER A 109 42.08 -74.19 69.32
CA SER A 109 43.37 -74.58 68.70
C SER A 109 44.20 -73.47 68.04
N ALA A 110 45.12 -72.87 68.80
CA ALA A 110 46.54 -72.63 68.44
C ALA A 110 47.13 -71.49 69.30
N LEU A 111 47.59 -71.82 70.52
CA LEU A 111 48.68 -71.07 71.17
C LEU A 111 49.96 -71.85 70.93
N GLY A 112 51.01 -71.19 70.46
CA GLY A 112 52.32 -71.79 70.18
C GLY A 112 52.94 -72.41 71.44
N LYS A 113 53.78 -73.43 71.25
CA LYS A 113 54.45 -74.17 72.34
C LYS A 113 55.30 -73.26 73.25
N GLU A 114 55.76 -72.11 72.75
CA GLU A 114 56.66 -71.18 73.43
C GLU A 114 55.95 -70.38 74.54
N GLU A 115 54.73 -69.89 74.31
CA GLU A 115 53.97 -69.15 75.33
C GLU A 115 53.50 -70.05 76.48
N ARG A 116 53.30 -71.35 76.22
CA ARG A 116 53.02 -72.36 77.26
C ARG A 116 54.26 -72.76 78.07
N ALA A 117 55.46 -72.59 77.54
CA ALA A 117 56.71 -72.87 78.24
C ALA A 117 57.03 -71.77 79.27
N ALA A 118 56.85 -70.49 78.90
CA ALA A 118 57.10 -69.35 79.78
C ALA A 118 56.23 -69.36 81.04
N ILE A 119 54.98 -69.84 80.95
CA ILE A 119 54.07 -69.94 82.10
C ILE A 119 54.42 -71.13 83.02
N ARG A 120 55.12 -72.16 82.51
CA ARG A 120 55.55 -73.35 83.28
C ARG A 120 56.82 -73.12 84.13
N GLU A 121 57.59 -72.06 83.89
CA GLU A 121 58.85 -71.80 84.61
C GLU A 121 58.70 -70.96 85.89
N ILE A 122 57.60 -70.23 86.02
CA ILE A 122 57.31 -69.36 87.18
C ILE A 122 57.37 -70.13 88.53
N PRO A 123 56.82 -71.37 88.66
CA PRO A 123 56.91 -72.13 89.91
C PRO A 123 58.30 -72.67 90.26
N LYS A 124 59.22 -72.74 89.29
CA LYS A 124 60.61 -73.22 89.53
C LYS A 124 61.48 -72.11 90.13
N LEU A 125 61.28 -70.87 89.69
CA LEU A 125 61.98 -69.69 90.20
C LEU A 125 61.63 -69.39 91.67
N GLU A 126 60.37 -69.59 92.07
CA GLU A 126 59.93 -69.42 93.46
C GLU A 126 60.61 -70.41 94.44
N ARG A 127 60.86 -71.65 94.00
CA ARG A 127 61.56 -72.66 94.81
C ARG A 127 63.04 -72.31 95.01
N GLN A 128 63.68 -71.70 94.02
CA GLN A 128 65.08 -71.24 94.13
C GLN A 128 65.19 -70.05 95.09
N LEU A 129 64.25 -69.11 95.04
CA LEU A 129 64.21 -67.95 95.92
C LEU A 129 63.99 -68.33 97.41
N SER A 130 63.22 -69.38 97.65
CA SER A 130 63.03 -69.96 99.00
C SER A 130 64.29 -70.63 99.56
N ARG A 131 65.08 -71.31 98.72
CA ARG A 131 66.37 -71.90 99.14
C ARG A 131 67.40 -70.84 99.54
N LEU A 132 67.56 -69.79 98.72
CA LEU A 132 68.48 -68.70 99.05
C LEU A 132 68.12 -68.00 100.38
N ARG A 133 66.82 -67.78 100.64
CA ARG A 133 66.38 -67.17 101.92
C ARG A 133 66.70 -68.04 103.13
N ARG A 134 66.68 -69.38 103.00
CA ARG A 134 67.06 -70.31 104.08
C ARG A 134 68.56 -70.34 104.33
N GLU A 135 69.38 -70.19 103.29
CA GLU A 135 70.85 -70.13 103.44
C GLU A 135 71.29 -68.82 104.08
N PHE A 136 70.66 -67.70 103.70
CA PHE A 136 70.96 -66.39 104.29
C PHE A 136 70.61 -66.32 105.80
N ALA A 137 69.52 -66.96 106.22
CA ALA A 137 69.11 -67.04 107.62
C ALA A 137 70.09 -67.87 108.50
N LYS A 138 70.80 -68.84 107.91
CA LYS A 138 71.80 -69.65 108.63
C LYS A 138 73.11 -68.87 108.85
N HIS A 139 73.49 -67.99 107.94
CA HIS A 139 74.72 -67.19 108.06
C HIS A 139 74.61 -66.01 109.03
N THR A 140 73.40 -65.56 109.38
CA THR A 140 73.19 -64.44 110.32
C THR A 140 73.13 -64.88 111.79
N GLN A 141 73.05 -66.18 112.09
CA GLN A 141 73.03 -66.70 113.47
C GLN A 141 74.42 -66.99 114.08
N THR A 142 75.50 -66.98 113.28
CA THR A 142 76.85 -67.36 113.74
C THR A 142 77.81 -66.20 114.05
N ALA A 143 77.35 -64.94 114.07
CA ALA A 143 78.19 -63.78 114.39
C ALA A 143 77.77 -63.10 115.71
N LYS A 144 77.99 -63.78 116.83
CA LYS A 144 78.08 -63.15 118.16
C LYS A 144 79.35 -63.66 118.85
N VAL A 145 80.50 -63.18 118.37
CA VAL A 145 81.79 -63.31 119.05
C VAL A 145 82.12 -61.94 119.64
N LYS A 146 82.24 -61.86 120.97
CA LYS A 146 82.74 -60.67 121.68
C LYS A 146 84.24 -60.56 121.41
N ILE A 147 84.69 -59.41 120.92
CA ILE A 147 86.10 -59.09 120.69
C ILE A 147 86.53 -58.08 121.76
N ASP A 148 87.66 -58.34 122.41
CA ASP A 148 88.28 -57.56 123.48
C ASP A 148 88.67 -56.13 123.04
N SER A 149 88.45 -55.17 123.94
CA SER A 149 88.61 -53.72 123.75
C SER A 149 90.06 -53.22 123.64
N GLY A 150 91.04 -54.10 123.48
CA GLY A 150 92.47 -53.76 123.36
C GLY A 150 93.01 -53.72 121.92
N VAL A 151 92.20 -54.17 120.94
CA VAL A 151 92.60 -54.26 119.53
C VAL A 151 92.01 -53.12 118.69
N GLY A 152 91.12 -52.30 119.27
CA GLY A 152 90.42 -51.20 118.59
C GLY A 152 91.33 -50.12 118.00
N LEU A 153 92.35 -49.64 118.72
CA LEU A 153 93.15 -48.48 118.26
C LEU A 153 94.12 -48.77 117.11
N ILE A 154 94.57 -50.01 116.92
CA ILE A 154 95.42 -50.40 115.78
C ILE A 154 94.58 -50.88 114.60
N VAL A 155 93.38 -51.41 114.88
CA VAL A 155 92.42 -51.74 113.83
C VAL A 155 91.75 -50.48 113.30
N ASP A 156 91.49 -49.44 114.11
CA ASP A 156 90.79 -48.23 113.69
C ASP A 156 91.58 -47.38 112.68
N SER A 157 92.90 -47.23 112.80
CA SER A 157 93.68 -46.48 111.79
C SER A 157 93.77 -47.22 110.44
N LYS A 158 93.97 -48.54 110.47
CA LYS A 158 93.94 -49.38 109.26
C LYS A 158 92.53 -49.55 108.70
N PHE A 159 91.51 -49.50 109.55
CA PHE A 159 90.10 -49.58 109.17
C PHE A 159 89.61 -48.25 108.60
N ASP A 160 90.09 -47.11 109.10
CA ASP A 160 89.83 -45.79 108.52
C ASP A 160 90.50 -45.65 107.14
N ASP A 161 91.73 -46.13 106.96
CA ASP A 161 92.37 -46.20 105.65
C ASP A 161 91.59 -47.12 104.68
N PHE A 162 91.09 -48.25 105.18
CA PHE A 162 90.24 -49.16 104.41
C PHE A 162 88.88 -48.52 104.05
N VAL A 163 88.22 -47.85 104.99
CA VAL A 163 86.94 -47.16 104.79
C VAL A 163 87.13 -45.96 103.85
N ASN A 164 88.23 -45.22 103.96
CA ASN A 164 88.57 -44.13 103.05
C ASN A 164 88.91 -44.66 101.65
N GLY A 165 89.59 -45.81 101.56
CA GLY A 165 89.80 -46.53 100.29
C GLY A 165 88.48 -46.94 99.64
N ILE A 166 87.54 -47.51 100.40
CA ILE A 166 86.20 -47.86 99.91
C ILE A 166 85.41 -46.60 99.50
N LYS A 167 85.47 -45.52 100.29
CA LYS A 167 84.78 -44.25 99.97
C LYS A 167 85.35 -43.61 98.70
N ALA A 168 86.67 -43.63 98.53
CA ALA A 168 87.33 -43.15 97.32
C ALA A 168 86.93 -43.99 96.11
N GLU A 169 86.99 -45.32 96.22
CA GLU A 169 86.58 -46.24 95.15
C GLU A 169 85.09 -46.08 94.80
N LEU A 170 84.21 -45.93 95.79
CA LEU A 170 82.78 -45.65 95.56
C LEU A 170 82.56 -44.29 94.91
N SER A 171 83.31 -43.26 95.32
CA SER A 171 83.23 -41.91 94.72
C SER A 171 83.73 -41.92 93.27
N GLU A 172 84.79 -42.66 92.98
CA GLU A 172 85.28 -42.87 91.61
C GLU A 172 84.27 -43.64 90.77
N ARG A 173 83.69 -44.72 91.31
CA ARG A 173 82.61 -45.47 90.63
C ARG A 173 81.38 -44.61 90.41
N LEU A 174 81.01 -43.74 91.36
CA LEU A 174 79.89 -42.82 91.23
C LEU A 174 80.16 -41.81 90.11
N ARG A 175 81.33 -41.16 90.13
CA ARG A 175 81.74 -40.22 89.07
C ARG A 175 81.85 -40.87 87.69
N ALA A 176 82.32 -42.12 87.62
CA ALA A 176 82.37 -42.88 86.39
C ALA A 176 80.96 -43.16 85.86
N LYS A 177 80.03 -43.57 86.72
CA LYS A 177 78.62 -43.76 86.36
C LYS A 177 77.92 -42.45 85.97
N GLU A 178 78.20 -41.34 86.65
CA GLU A 178 77.68 -40.02 86.29
C GLU A 178 78.14 -39.61 84.90
N LYS A 179 79.44 -39.75 84.61
CA LYS A 179 79.99 -39.49 83.26
C LYS A 179 79.35 -40.38 82.20
N GLU A 180 79.19 -41.68 82.50
CA GLU A 180 78.55 -42.61 81.58
C GLU A 180 77.08 -42.23 81.31
N MET A 181 76.33 -41.81 82.35
CA MET A 181 74.96 -41.32 82.19
C MET A 181 74.91 -40.03 81.38
N ASP A 182 75.80 -39.07 81.63
CA ASP A 182 75.88 -37.82 80.88
C ASP A 182 76.21 -38.05 79.40
N GLU A 183 77.12 -38.99 79.10
CA GLU A 183 77.45 -39.37 77.73
C GLU A 183 76.27 -40.04 77.03
N ARG A 184 75.56 -40.95 77.72
CA ARG A 184 74.32 -41.56 77.22
C ARG A 184 73.25 -40.50 76.95
N LEU A 185 73.02 -39.57 77.87
CA LEU A 185 72.04 -38.49 77.70
C LEU A 185 72.42 -37.56 76.54
N LYS A 186 73.70 -37.21 76.39
CA LYS A 186 74.18 -36.41 75.24
C LYS A 186 74.00 -37.15 73.92
N ALA A 187 74.24 -38.47 73.89
CA ALA A 187 73.99 -39.29 72.71
C ALA A 187 72.50 -39.33 72.35
N ASP A 188 71.62 -39.60 73.33
CA ASP A 188 70.17 -39.62 73.15
C ASP A 188 69.63 -38.27 72.66
N LEU A 189 70.13 -37.16 73.21
CA LEU A 189 69.73 -35.81 72.76
C LEU A 189 70.15 -35.57 71.31
N ARG A 190 71.37 -35.95 70.92
CA ARG A 190 71.85 -35.84 69.53
C ARG A 190 71.05 -36.71 68.57
N GLU A 191 70.64 -37.91 68.99
CA GLU A 191 69.78 -38.77 68.18
C GLU A 191 68.39 -38.16 68.01
N ARG A 192 67.78 -37.67 69.08
CA ARG A 192 66.49 -36.96 69.02
C ARG A 192 66.55 -35.72 68.13
N GLU A 193 67.60 -34.91 68.25
CA GLU A 193 67.80 -33.75 67.37
C GLU A 193 67.89 -34.16 65.89
N LYS A 194 68.62 -35.24 65.57
CA LYS A 194 68.68 -35.79 64.22
C LYS A 194 67.32 -36.28 63.74
N GLU A 195 66.54 -36.95 64.59
CA GLU A 195 65.18 -37.38 64.26
C GLU A 195 64.25 -36.19 64.01
N PHE A 196 64.27 -35.18 64.87
CA PHE A 196 63.48 -33.96 64.68
C PHE A 196 63.88 -33.23 63.41
N ALA A 197 65.17 -33.10 63.11
CA ALA A 197 65.64 -32.50 61.87
C ALA A 197 65.17 -33.29 60.64
N ARG A 198 65.18 -34.63 60.70
CA ARG A 198 64.64 -35.49 59.63
C ARG A 198 63.14 -35.30 59.45
N ARG A 199 62.36 -35.34 60.54
CA ARG A 199 60.90 -35.12 60.52
C ARG A 199 60.54 -33.73 60.00
N TYR A 200 61.27 -32.70 60.45
CA TYR A 200 61.07 -31.33 60.00
C TYR A 200 61.36 -31.19 58.50
N ARG A 201 62.48 -31.73 58.02
CA ARG A 201 62.81 -31.73 56.58
C ARG A 201 61.76 -32.47 55.75
N ALA A 202 61.26 -33.61 56.24
CA ALA A 202 60.19 -34.35 55.56
C ALA A 202 58.89 -33.53 55.49
N LEU A 203 58.49 -32.91 56.60
CA LEU A 203 57.31 -32.06 56.66
C LEU A 203 57.41 -30.85 55.72
N VAL A 204 58.58 -30.20 55.67
CA VAL A 204 58.84 -29.08 54.76
C VAL A 204 58.78 -29.53 53.29
N LYS A 205 59.34 -30.71 52.96
CA LYS A 205 59.22 -31.28 51.62
C LYS A 205 57.77 -31.56 51.24
N GLU A 206 57.00 -32.19 52.11
CA GLU A 206 55.56 -32.43 51.89
C GLU A 206 54.79 -31.12 51.68
N PHE A 207 55.11 -30.09 52.46
CA PHE A 207 54.48 -28.77 52.31
C PHE A 207 54.82 -28.15 50.96
N HIS A 208 56.08 -28.17 50.54
CA HIS A 208 56.48 -27.67 49.22
C HIS A 208 55.87 -28.46 48.07
N GLU A 209 55.75 -29.77 48.19
CA GLU A 209 55.08 -30.61 47.17
C GLU A 209 53.59 -30.29 47.08
N ARG A 210 52.90 -30.17 48.21
CA ARG A 210 51.48 -29.77 48.26
C ARG A 210 51.29 -28.38 47.68
N PHE A 211 52.16 -27.44 48.02
CA PHE A 211 52.11 -26.07 47.49
C PHE A 211 52.35 -26.06 45.98
N ARG A 212 53.37 -26.76 45.47
CA ARG A 212 53.64 -26.88 44.03
C ARG A 212 52.47 -27.49 43.27
N LYS A 213 51.87 -28.57 43.79
CA LYS A 213 50.68 -29.19 43.19
C LYS A 213 49.51 -28.22 43.16
N LYS A 214 49.24 -27.53 44.28
CA LYS A 214 48.16 -26.54 44.37
C LYS A 214 48.34 -25.40 43.37
N VAL A 215 49.54 -24.81 43.31
CA VAL A 215 49.86 -23.74 42.35
C VAL A 215 49.71 -24.23 40.91
N HIS A 216 50.22 -25.43 40.59
CA HIS A 216 50.09 -26.00 39.26
C HIS A 216 48.63 -26.25 38.87
N ASP A 217 47.82 -26.79 39.79
CA ASP A 217 46.40 -27.04 39.54
C ASP A 217 45.58 -25.75 39.41
N GLU A 218 45.87 -24.73 40.23
CA GLU A 218 45.24 -23.42 40.14
C GLU A 218 45.61 -22.70 38.84
N LEU A 219 46.90 -22.68 38.49
CA LEU A 219 47.38 -22.10 37.24
C LEU A 219 46.79 -22.82 36.03
N ARG A 220 46.75 -24.16 36.04
CA ARG A 220 46.15 -24.96 34.96
C ARG A 220 44.67 -24.62 34.79
N LYS A 221 43.92 -24.51 35.89
CA LYS A 221 42.49 -24.12 35.86
C LYS A 221 42.31 -22.69 35.34
N GLU A 222 43.15 -21.76 35.75
CA GLU A 222 43.07 -20.36 35.29
C GLU A 222 43.39 -20.25 33.80
N VAL A 223 44.45 -20.90 33.33
CA VAL A 223 44.82 -20.95 31.91
C VAL A 223 43.70 -21.59 31.10
N GLN A 224 43.14 -22.71 31.55
CA GLN A 224 42.03 -23.36 30.89
C GLN A 224 40.80 -22.46 30.81
N ARG A 225 40.43 -21.80 31.92
CA ARG A 225 39.29 -20.85 31.95
C ARG A 225 39.49 -19.70 30.98
N ARG A 226 40.65 -19.03 31.01
CA ARG A 226 40.95 -17.91 30.11
C ARG A 226 40.99 -18.34 28.64
N PHE A 227 41.48 -19.55 28.38
CA PHE A 227 41.49 -20.10 27.03
C PHE A 227 40.07 -20.39 26.53
N GLU A 228 39.23 -21.04 27.33
CA GLU A 228 37.83 -21.32 27.01
C GLU A 228 37.02 -20.02 26.83
N GLU A 229 37.25 -19.01 27.67
CA GLU A 229 36.62 -17.69 27.57
C GLU A 229 37.00 -16.99 26.26
N LYS A 230 38.31 -16.87 25.96
CA LYS A 230 38.77 -16.30 24.68
C LYS A 230 38.29 -17.08 23.46
N LEU A 231 38.18 -18.40 23.58
CA LEU A 231 37.69 -19.25 22.50
C LEU A 231 36.19 -19.02 22.26
N ARG A 232 35.39 -18.87 23.33
CA ARG A 232 33.98 -18.50 23.24
C ARG A 232 33.79 -17.11 22.63
N GLU A 233 34.54 -16.12 23.10
CA GLU A 233 34.50 -14.75 22.55
C GLU A 233 34.75 -14.75 21.03
N ARG A 234 35.82 -15.39 20.57
CA ARG A 234 36.12 -15.50 19.13
C ARG A 234 35.05 -16.25 18.35
N LEU A 235 34.48 -17.29 18.94
CA LEU A 235 33.45 -18.10 18.30
C LEU A 235 32.13 -17.31 18.17
N ASP A 236 31.80 -16.51 19.18
CA ASP A 236 30.62 -15.63 19.15
C ASP A 236 30.81 -14.44 18.19
N GLU A 237 32.03 -13.88 18.11
CA GLU A 237 32.38 -12.88 17.09
C GLU A 237 32.23 -13.44 15.65
N GLU A 238 32.75 -14.64 15.39
CA GLU A 238 32.63 -15.27 14.07
C GLU A 238 31.18 -15.66 13.75
N LYS A 239 30.40 -16.13 14.73
CA LYS A 239 28.95 -16.34 14.57
C LYS A 239 28.25 -15.04 14.19
N ALA A 240 28.51 -13.95 14.91
CA ALA A 240 27.90 -12.64 14.63
C ALA A 240 28.26 -12.14 13.22
N ARG A 241 29.53 -12.32 12.80
CA ARG A 241 29.99 -12.00 11.43
C ARG A 241 29.26 -12.84 10.37
N LEU A 242 29.09 -14.15 10.60
CA LEU A 242 28.37 -15.04 9.69
C LEU A 242 26.88 -14.71 9.61
N GLU A 243 26.25 -14.45 10.76
CA GLU A 243 24.86 -14.01 10.81
C GLU A 243 24.65 -12.71 10.04
N GLU A 244 25.53 -11.72 10.22
CA GLU A 244 25.43 -10.45 9.52
C GLU A 244 25.59 -10.66 7.99
N ARG A 245 26.55 -11.48 7.55
CA ARG A 245 26.72 -11.83 6.15
C ARG A 245 25.46 -12.51 5.58
N LEU A 246 24.87 -13.45 6.31
CA LEU A 246 23.62 -14.12 5.91
C LEU A 246 22.45 -13.14 5.85
N ARG A 247 22.29 -12.25 6.85
CA ARG A 247 21.26 -11.20 6.84
C ARG A 247 21.41 -10.28 5.63
N ARG A 248 22.63 -9.83 5.33
CA ARG A 248 22.92 -8.98 4.15
C ARG A 248 22.62 -9.72 2.84
N ALA A 249 22.99 -11.00 2.73
CA ALA A 249 22.71 -11.81 1.54
C ALA A 249 21.20 -12.02 1.34
N ASN A 250 20.47 -12.35 2.40
CA ASN A 250 19.02 -12.53 2.35
C ASN A 250 18.29 -11.22 2.05
N ALA A 251 18.72 -10.10 2.63
CA ALA A 251 18.18 -8.78 2.31
C ALA A 251 18.36 -8.43 0.82
N ARG A 252 19.54 -8.72 0.24
CA ARG A 252 19.80 -8.54 -1.19
C ARG A 252 18.90 -9.43 -2.07
N LYS A 253 18.72 -10.69 -1.70
CA LYS A 253 17.81 -11.61 -2.41
C LYS A 253 16.37 -11.08 -2.39
N LEU A 254 15.84 -10.78 -1.20
CA LEU A 254 14.49 -10.22 -1.02
C LEU A 254 14.29 -8.91 -1.79
N LEU A 255 15.28 -8.01 -1.79
CA LEU A 255 15.21 -6.78 -2.58
C LEU A 255 15.17 -7.05 -4.08
N SER A 256 15.96 -8.00 -4.58
CA SER A 256 15.97 -8.36 -5.99
C SER A 256 14.66 -9.03 -6.43
N GLU A 257 14.07 -9.88 -5.59
CA GLU A 257 12.76 -10.49 -5.80
C GLU A 257 11.64 -9.45 -5.76
N LYS A 258 11.62 -8.56 -4.76
CA LYS A 258 10.67 -7.43 -4.70
C LYS A 258 10.75 -6.57 -5.96
N ARG A 259 11.96 -6.24 -6.44
CA ARG A 259 12.16 -5.47 -7.69
C ARG A 259 11.68 -6.22 -8.93
N LYS A 260 11.76 -7.55 -8.97
CA LYS A 260 11.21 -8.36 -10.07
C LYS A 260 9.68 -8.32 -10.03
N ILE A 261 9.09 -8.60 -8.86
CA ILE A 261 7.63 -8.59 -8.66
C ILE A 261 7.04 -7.22 -9.01
N VAL A 262 7.63 -6.13 -8.52
CA VAL A 262 7.17 -4.77 -8.82
C VAL A 262 7.25 -4.49 -10.33
N ARG A 263 8.33 -4.88 -11.01
CA ARG A 263 8.44 -4.74 -12.47
C ARG A 263 7.36 -5.53 -13.21
N ASP A 264 7.10 -6.76 -12.80
CA ASP A 264 6.08 -7.61 -13.43
C ASP A 264 4.66 -7.06 -13.22
N VAL A 265 4.36 -6.55 -12.02
CA VAL A 265 3.08 -5.90 -11.70
C VAL A 265 2.91 -4.62 -12.52
N LEU A 266 3.93 -3.76 -12.59
CA LEU A 266 3.89 -2.54 -13.39
C LEU A 266 3.70 -2.86 -14.87
N LYS A 267 4.38 -3.88 -15.40
CA LYS A 267 4.21 -4.34 -16.78
C LYS A 267 2.78 -4.82 -17.05
N ARG A 268 2.24 -5.68 -16.20
CA ARG A 268 0.85 -6.16 -16.31
C ARG A 268 -0.17 -5.03 -16.24
N ASN A 269 0.06 -4.05 -15.35
CA ASN A 269 -0.83 -2.89 -15.22
C ASN A 269 -0.74 -1.97 -16.44
N ALA A 270 0.46 -1.74 -16.98
CA ALA A 270 0.64 -0.97 -18.22
C ALA A 270 -0.06 -1.65 -19.41
N GLU A 271 0.06 -2.98 -19.53
CA GLU A 271 -0.64 -3.76 -20.55
C GLU A 271 -2.17 -3.68 -20.41
N LYS A 272 -2.68 -3.77 -19.17
CA LYS A 272 -4.13 -3.59 -18.89
C LYS A 272 -4.61 -2.19 -19.28
N LEU A 273 -3.90 -1.14 -18.84
CA LEU A 273 -4.23 0.25 -19.18
C LEU A 273 -4.18 0.50 -20.68
N ALA A 274 -3.20 -0.06 -21.39
CA ALA A 274 -3.11 0.05 -22.85
C ALA A 274 -4.31 -0.63 -23.54
N ARG A 275 -4.73 -1.81 -23.06
CA ARG A 275 -5.93 -2.50 -23.58
C ARG A 275 -7.21 -1.71 -23.32
N GLU A 276 -7.37 -1.14 -22.14
CA GLU A 276 -8.52 -0.30 -21.79
C GLU A 276 -8.55 0.98 -22.63
N ARG A 277 -7.41 1.67 -22.78
CA ARG A 277 -7.28 2.85 -23.65
C ARG A 277 -7.67 2.51 -25.08
N ALA A 278 -7.14 1.42 -25.64
CA ALA A 278 -7.48 0.97 -26.99
C ALA A 278 -8.98 0.62 -27.13
N ARG A 279 -9.60 0.06 -26.09
CA ARG A 279 -11.04 -0.22 -26.08
C ARG A 279 -11.85 1.08 -26.09
N VAL A 280 -11.55 2.02 -25.20
CA VAL A 280 -12.22 3.32 -25.12
C VAL A 280 -12.04 4.09 -26.43
N GLU A 281 -10.84 4.10 -27.01
CA GLU A 281 -10.56 4.76 -28.28
C GLU A 281 -11.39 4.16 -29.43
N ARG A 282 -11.52 2.82 -29.51
CA ARG A 282 -12.41 2.16 -30.49
C ARG A 282 -13.87 2.54 -30.28
N GLU A 283 -14.33 2.63 -29.03
CA GLU A 283 -15.71 3.03 -28.72
C GLU A 283 -15.97 4.49 -29.09
N LEU A 284 -15.02 5.39 -28.83
CA LEU A 284 -15.08 6.79 -29.25
C LEU A 284 -15.14 6.93 -30.78
N ARG A 285 -14.26 6.24 -31.51
CA ARG A 285 -14.28 6.23 -32.98
C ARG A 285 -15.63 5.75 -33.53
N LYS A 286 -16.20 4.67 -32.97
CA LYS A 286 -17.54 4.19 -33.36
C LYS A 286 -18.64 5.22 -33.09
N LEU A 287 -18.54 5.98 -31.99
CA LEU A 287 -19.50 7.04 -31.68
C LEU A 287 -19.36 8.23 -32.63
N GLU A 288 -18.13 8.62 -32.97
CA GLU A 288 -17.84 9.66 -33.95
C GLU A 288 -18.34 9.28 -35.34
N GLU A 289 -18.06 8.07 -35.80
CA GLU A 289 -18.58 7.53 -37.07
C GLU A 289 -20.11 7.54 -37.10
N LYS A 290 -20.77 7.14 -36.02
CA LYS A 290 -22.25 7.20 -35.91
C LYS A 290 -22.77 8.63 -35.96
N LYS A 291 -22.10 9.59 -35.30
CA LYS A 291 -22.47 11.01 -35.34
C LYS A 291 -22.31 11.57 -36.75
N LEU A 292 -21.17 11.33 -37.39
CA LEU A 292 -20.90 11.74 -38.78
C LEU A 292 -21.88 11.10 -39.76
N ALA A 293 -22.24 9.83 -39.60
CA ALA A 293 -23.23 9.16 -40.43
C ALA A 293 -24.61 9.82 -40.31
N ARG A 294 -25.06 10.12 -39.08
CA ARG A 294 -26.32 10.84 -38.83
C ARG A 294 -26.31 12.24 -39.45
N GLU A 295 -25.20 12.95 -39.34
CA GLU A 295 -25.04 14.28 -39.92
C GLU A 295 -25.04 14.23 -41.45
N ARG A 296 -24.30 13.31 -42.06
CA ARG A 296 -24.33 13.04 -43.51
C ARG A 296 -25.74 12.71 -44.00
N GLU A 297 -26.49 11.90 -43.26
CA GLU A 297 -27.87 11.55 -43.61
C GLU A 297 -28.80 12.77 -43.53
N ARG A 298 -28.64 13.64 -42.52
CA ARG A 298 -29.37 14.91 -42.42
C ARG A 298 -29.08 15.82 -43.61
N ILE A 299 -27.80 16.06 -43.91
CA ILE A 299 -27.37 16.87 -45.06
C ILE A 299 -27.94 16.29 -46.36
N ARG A 300 -27.88 14.97 -46.55
CA ARG A 300 -28.45 14.30 -47.72
C ARG A 300 -29.96 14.51 -47.83
N LYS A 301 -30.70 14.40 -46.72
CA LYS A 301 -32.15 14.65 -46.69
C LYS A 301 -32.48 16.10 -47.03
N ASP A 302 -31.71 17.05 -46.54
CA ASP A 302 -31.91 18.48 -46.82
C ASP A 302 -31.59 18.81 -48.28
N LEU A 303 -30.50 18.28 -48.83
CA LEU A 303 -30.18 18.40 -50.26
C LEU A 303 -31.30 17.84 -51.15
N LEU A 304 -31.79 16.64 -50.84
CA LEU A 304 -32.90 16.03 -51.58
C LEU A 304 -34.19 16.86 -51.48
N ARG A 305 -34.47 17.45 -50.31
CA ARG A 305 -35.61 18.37 -50.13
C ARG A 305 -35.46 19.61 -50.99
N ASP A 306 -34.26 20.20 -51.06
CA ASP A 306 -34.02 21.39 -51.84
C ASP A 306 -34.01 21.11 -53.35
N GLU A 307 -33.49 19.96 -53.80
CA GLU A 307 -33.63 19.48 -55.18
C GLU A 307 -35.10 19.24 -55.53
N ALA A 308 -35.88 18.61 -54.65
CA ALA A 308 -37.31 18.40 -54.86
C ALA A 308 -38.06 19.74 -54.97
N LYS A 309 -37.74 20.74 -54.15
CA LYS A 309 -38.29 22.11 -54.27
C LYS A 309 -37.93 22.75 -55.60
N LYS A 310 -36.66 22.66 -56.03
CA LYS A 310 -36.19 23.18 -57.33
C LYS A 310 -36.91 22.50 -58.49
N LEU A 311 -37.03 21.18 -58.47
CA LEU A 311 -37.75 20.40 -59.47
C LEU A 311 -39.24 20.75 -59.50
N ALA A 312 -39.89 20.89 -58.35
CA ALA A 312 -41.29 21.31 -58.26
C ALA A 312 -41.49 22.72 -58.84
N LEU A 313 -40.57 23.65 -58.56
CA LEU A 313 -40.58 24.99 -59.13
C LEU A 313 -40.39 24.95 -60.65
N ALA A 314 -39.45 24.15 -61.15
CA ALA A 314 -39.21 23.95 -62.58
C ALA A 314 -40.44 23.34 -63.28
N LYS A 315 -41.03 22.27 -62.71
CA LYS A 315 -42.28 21.67 -63.21
C LYS A 315 -43.42 22.69 -63.24
N ARG A 316 -43.54 23.56 -62.23
CA ARG A 316 -44.55 24.62 -62.19
C ARG A 316 -44.31 25.69 -63.26
N LYS A 317 -43.05 26.06 -63.53
CA LYS A 317 -42.67 26.97 -64.62
C LYS A 317 -43.00 26.37 -65.98
N MET A 318 -42.55 25.13 -66.25
CA MET A 318 -42.86 24.44 -67.50
C MET A 318 -44.37 24.27 -67.70
N LYS A 319 -45.13 23.89 -66.66
CA LYS A 319 -46.60 23.79 -66.75
C LYS A 319 -47.24 25.14 -67.10
N LYS A 320 -46.74 26.25 -66.55
CA LYS A 320 -47.22 27.60 -66.91
C LYS A 320 -46.87 27.97 -68.35
N GLU A 321 -45.71 27.57 -68.86
CA GLU A 321 -45.31 27.79 -70.24
C GLU A 321 -46.14 26.97 -71.22
N VAL A 322 -46.35 25.68 -70.95
CA VAL A 322 -47.24 24.82 -71.75
C VAL A 322 -48.64 25.42 -71.82
N LEU A 323 -49.21 25.82 -70.68
CA LEU A 323 -50.54 26.47 -70.66
C LEU A 323 -50.58 27.79 -71.43
N ARG A 324 -49.49 28.58 -71.42
CA ARG A 324 -49.39 29.82 -72.21
C ARG A 324 -49.35 29.53 -73.70
N GLU A 325 -48.63 28.48 -74.10
CA GLU A 325 -48.52 28.08 -75.49
C GLU A 325 -49.81 27.46 -76.01
N GLU A 326 -50.48 26.60 -75.22
CA GLU A 326 -51.82 26.10 -75.50
C GLU A 326 -52.82 27.26 -75.67
N ALA A 327 -52.78 28.27 -74.80
CA ALA A 327 -53.64 29.45 -74.93
C ALA A 327 -53.34 30.26 -76.21
N ARG A 328 -52.08 30.34 -76.65
CA ARG A 328 -51.69 30.99 -77.91
C ARG A 328 -52.20 30.22 -79.12
N VAL A 329 -52.05 28.89 -79.12
CA VAL A 329 -52.56 28.02 -80.19
C VAL A 329 -54.08 28.13 -80.29
N LEU A 330 -54.79 28.01 -79.17
CA LEU A 330 -56.25 28.16 -79.12
C LEU A 330 -56.71 29.56 -79.57
N LYS A 331 -55.97 30.61 -79.24
CA LYS A 331 -56.26 31.97 -79.72
C LYS A 331 -56.09 32.08 -81.24
N ALA A 332 -55.01 31.52 -81.79
CA ALA A 332 -54.76 31.49 -83.23
C ALA A 332 -55.81 30.67 -84.00
N GLU A 333 -56.27 29.54 -83.44
CA GLU A 333 -57.36 28.74 -84.01
C GLU A 333 -58.70 29.49 -83.98
N ARG A 334 -59.02 30.16 -82.87
CA ARG A 334 -60.21 31.02 -82.79
C ARG A 334 -60.18 32.16 -83.81
N GLU A 335 -59.02 32.79 -84.01
CA GLU A 335 -58.86 33.84 -85.02
C GLU A 335 -58.99 33.31 -86.46
N LYS A 336 -58.48 32.10 -86.76
CA LYS A 336 -58.68 31.44 -88.06
C LYS A 336 -60.15 31.14 -88.31
N LEU A 337 -60.84 30.54 -87.32
CA LEU A 337 -62.27 30.27 -87.41
C LEU A 337 -63.09 31.55 -87.58
N ALA A 338 -62.76 32.62 -86.85
CA ALA A 338 -63.43 33.92 -86.99
C ALA A 338 -63.31 34.48 -88.43
N ARG A 339 -62.11 34.41 -89.03
CA ARG A 339 -61.90 34.82 -90.44
C ARG A 339 -62.69 33.98 -91.43
N GLU A 340 -62.80 32.67 -91.21
CA GLU A 340 -63.65 31.81 -92.06
C GLU A 340 -65.14 32.13 -91.93
N TYR A 341 -65.61 32.42 -90.72
CA TYR A 341 -67.00 32.84 -90.49
C TYR A 341 -67.29 34.22 -91.09
N GLU A 342 -66.37 35.19 -90.98
CA GLU A 342 -66.48 36.49 -91.65
C GLU A 342 -66.49 36.36 -93.16
N GLY A 343 -65.62 35.51 -93.74
CA GLY A 343 -65.62 35.23 -95.18
C GLY A 343 -66.95 34.64 -95.67
N LYS A 344 -67.50 33.66 -94.94
CA LYS A 344 -68.82 33.07 -95.25
C LYS A 344 -69.98 34.04 -95.08
N ALA A 345 -69.89 34.97 -94.11
CA ALA A 345 -70.89 36.01 -93.91
C ALA A 345 -70.86 37.05 -95.04
N GLN A 346 -69.67 37.49 -95.46
CA GLN A 346 -69.49 38.40 -96.59
C GLN A 346 -70.00 37.80 -97.90
N GLU A 347 -69.77 36.50 -98.13
CA GLU A 347 -70.27 35.80 -99.32
C GLU A 347 -71.81 35.76 -99.36
N LYS A 348 -72.47 35.56 -98.20
CA LYS A 348 -73.94 35.65 -98.10
C LYS A 348 -74.47 37.05 -98.38
N VAL A 349 -73.82 38.08 -97.84
CA VAL A 349 -74.18 39.49 -98.06
C VAL A 349 -74.05 39.87 -99.54
N GLU A 350 -72.99 39.45 -100.23
CA GLU A 350 -72.81 39.72 -101.66
C GLU A 350 -73.85 38.99 -102.53
N ARG A 351 -74.23 37.75 -102.17
CA ARG A 351 -75.34 37.05 -102.84
C ARG A 351 -76.68 37.77 -102.66
N GLU A 352 -76.95 38.33 -101.48
CA GLU A 352 -78.14 39.13 -101.23
C GLU A 352 -78.13 40.48 -101.97
N LYS A 353 -77.00 41.19 -101.97
CA LYS A 353 -76.83 42.42 -102.76
C LYS A 353 -77.04 42.17 -104.25
N ALA A 354 -76.54 41.07 -104.79
CA ALA A 354 -76.72 40.71 -106.19
C ALA A 354 -78.20 40.42 -106.52
N ARG A 355 -78.94 39.77 -105.60
CA ARG A 355 -80.37 39.53 -105.73
C ARG A 355 -81.17 40.83 -105.70
N LEU A 356 -80.89 41.71 -104.74
CA LEU A 356 -81.53 43.04 -104.63
C LEU A 356 -81.24 43.92 -105.85
N ARG A 357 -80.02 43.90 -106.40
CA ARG A 357 -79.68 44.62 -107.64
C ARG A 357 -80.55 44.16 -108.83
N ARG A 358 -80.77 42.85 -108.98
CA ARG A 358 -81.63 42.29 -110.04
C ARG A 358 -83.10 42.71 -109.88
N GLU A 359 -83.60 42.79 -108.65
CA GLU A 359 -84.97 43.24 -108.37
C GLU A 359 -85.13 44.76 -108.63
N LEU A 360 -84.13 45.55 -108.28
CA LEU A 360 -84.12 46.99 -108.52
C LEU A 360 -84.04 47.31 -110.02
N GLU A 361 -83.27 46.53 -110.78
CA GLU A 361 -83.17 46.64 -112.23
C GLU A 361 -84.48 46.28 -112.96
N LYS A 362 -85.21 45.26 -112.47
CA LYS A 362 -86.57 44.94 -112.96
C LYS A 362 -87.55 46.10 -112.71
N LYS A 363 -87.57 46.65 -111.49
CA LYS A 363 -88.44 47.80 -111.16
C LYS A 363 -88.11 49.04 -111.98
N LEU A 364 -86.82 49.31 -112.25
CA LEU A 364 -86.40 50.42 -113.11
C LEU A 364 -86.82 50.22 -114.57
N LYS A 365 -86.85 48.99 -115.09
CA LYS A 365 -87.40 48.69 -116.43
C LYS A 365 -88.90 48.92 -116.50
N GLU A 366 -89.66 48.56 -115.47
CA GLU A 366 -91.11 48.80 -115.40
C GLU A 366 -91.44 50.29 -115.31
N ILE A 367 -90.69 51.06 -114.50
CA ILE A 367 -90.83 52.52 -114.39
C ILE A 367 -90.48 53.21 -115.72
N ARG A 368 -89.42 52.78 -116.42
CA ARG A 368 -89.08 53.33 -117.74
C ARG A 368 -90.14 53.04 -118.80
N ALA A 369 -90.80 51.88 -118.72
CA ALA A 369 -91.90 51.53 -119.62
C ALA A 369 -93.17 52.35 -119.34
N SER A 370 -93.48 52.66 -118.07
CA SER A 370 -94.61 53.52 -117.72
C SER A 370 -94.38 54.99 -118.11
N ILE A 371 -93.16 55.51 -117.92
CA ILE A 371 -92.76 56.86 -118.34
C ILE A 371 -92.82 57.01 -119.87
N ARG A 372 -92.40 55.99 -120.64
CA ARG A 372 -92.54 56.02 -122.11
C ARG A 372 -94.00 56.09 -122.55
N LYS A 373 -94.87 55.28 -121.95
CA LYS A 373 -96.31 55.29 -122.28
C LYS A 373 -97.03 56.59 -121.90
N SER A 374 -96.62 57.25 -120.82
CA SER A 374 -97.19 58.55 -120.44
C SER A 374 -96.65 59.68 -121.32
N ALA A 375 -95.36 59.65 -121.68
CA ALA A 375 -94.75 60.64 -122.56
C ALA A 375 -95.31 60.57 -123.99
N GLU A 376 -95.56 59.37 -124.54
CA GLU A 376 -96.21 59.19 -125.84
C GLU A 376 -97.63 59.77 -125.87
N LYS A 377 -98.44 59.53 -124.83
CA LYS A 377 -99.80 60.08 -124.72
C LYS A 377 -99.82 61.62 -124.59
N GLU A 378 -98.81 62.20 -123.95
CA GLU A 378 -98.69 63.66 -123.81
C GLU A 378 -98.23 64.34 -125.11
N LEU A 379 -97.34 63.69 -125.87
CA LEU A 379 -96.92 64.11 -127.21
C LEU A 379 -98.08 64.06 -128.22
N GLU A 380 -98.90 63.01 -128.17
CA GLU A 380 -100.09 62.87 -129.02
C GLU A 380 -101.12 63.98 -128.79
N ARG A 381 -101.34 64.37 -127.52
CA ARG A 381 -102.23 65.49 -127.16
C ARG A 381 -101.68 66.83 -127.66
N LYS A 382 -100.38 67.09 -127.45
CA LYS A 382 -99.72 68.34 -127.89
C LYS A 382 -99.67 68.46 -129.41
N LEU A 383 -99.50 67.36 -130.14
CA LEU A 383 -99.57 67.34 -131.61
C LEU A 383 -100.99 67.63 -132.10
N SER A 384 -102.02 67.03 -131.51
CA SER A 384 -103.43 67.27 -131.86
C SER A 384 -103.87 68.74 -131.65
N GLU A 385 -103.40 69.39 -130.59
CA GLU A 385 -103.68 70.79 -130.30
C GLU A 385 -102.96 71.74 -131.28
N ARG A 386 -101.70 71.46 -131.60
CA ARG A 386 -100.90 72.22 -132.58
C ARG A 386 -101.51 72.14 -133.99
N GLU A 387 -102.03 70.97 -134.36
CA GLU A 387 -102.68 70.73 -135.66
C GLU A 387 -103.99 71.51 -135.79
N LYS A 388 -104.80 71.58 -134.73
CA LYS A 388 -106.05 72.38 -134.68
C LYS A 388 -105.77 73.88 -134.74
N GLU A 389 -104.69 74.37 -134.12
CA GLU A 389 -104.28 75.77 -134.21
C GLU A 389 -103.79 76.15 -135.61
N LEU A 390 -103.00 75.29 -136.26
CA LEU A 390 -102.51 75.53 -137.61
C LEU A 390 -103.64 75.53 -138.65
N ARG A 391 -104.63 74.62 -138.52
CA ARG A 391 -105.85 74.65 -139.36
C ARG A 391 -106.64 75.95 -139.21
N LYS A 392 -106.84 76.45 -137.98
CA LYS A 392 -107.53 77.73 -137.72
C LYS A 392 -106.76 78.96 -138.26
N LYS A 393 -105.42 78.92 -138.25
CA LYS A 393 -104.59 80.00 -138.81
C LYS A 393 -104.62 79.99 -140.34
N LEU A 394 -104.53 78.82 -140.98
CA LEU A 394 -104.64 78.70 -142.44
C LEU A 394 -106.02 79.13 -142.97
N GLU A 395 -107.11 78.74 -142.30
CA GLU A 395 -108.46 79.16 -142.70
C GLU A 395 -108.65 80.69 -142.61
N LYS A 396 -108.11 81.34 -141.57
CA LYS A 396 -108.17 82.81 -141.43
C LYS A 396 -107.36 83.52 -142.52
N GLU A 397 -106.19 83.01 -142.89
CA GLU A 397 -105.37 83.60 -143.95
C GLU A 397 -106.00 83.42 -145.34
N TYR A 398 -106.57 82.25 -145.63
CA TYR A 398 -107.22 82.00 -146.92
C TYR A 398 -108.49 82.83 -147.09
N LYS A 399 -109.34 82.95 -146.05
CA LYS A 399 -110.53 83.83 -146.08
C LYS A 399 -110.15 85.30 -146.27
N GLY A 400 -109.08 85.74 -145.62
CA GLY A 400 -108.58 87.11 -145.71
C GLY A 400 -107.99 87.47 -147.09
N LYS A 401 -107.29 86.53 -147.74
CA LYS A 401 -106.74 86.72 -149.10
C LYS A 401 -107.86 86.69 -150.16
N LEU A 402 -108.84 85.80 -150.02
CA LEU A 402 -109.95 85.66 -150.95
C LEU A 402 -110.89 86.89 -150.93
N GLN A 403 -111.17 87.45 -149.75
CA GLN A 403 -111.99 88.65 -149.62
C GLN A 403 -111.32 89.91 -150.19
N ARG A 404 -109.98 90.02 -150.10
CA ARG A 404 -109.24 91.12 -150.73
C ARG A 404 -109.24 91.02 -152.25
N ALA A 405 -109.04 89.81 -152.79
CA ALA A 405 -109.08 89.57 -154.24
C ALA A 405 -110.46 89.89 -154.84
N LEU A 406 -111.55 89.47 -154.18
CA LEU A 406 -112.92 89.76 -154.62
C LEU A 406 -113.27 91.27 -154.57
N LYS A 407 -112.68 92.01 -153.62
CA LYS A 407 -112.89 93.46 -153.48
C LYS A 407 -112.16 94.27 -154.56
N VAL A 408 -111.00 93.79 -155.02
CA VAL A 408 -110.28 94.37 -156.16
C VAL A 408 -111.06 94.11 -157.45
N TYR A 409 -111.51 92.87 -157.67
CA TYR A 409 -112.26 92.49 -158.88
C TYR A 409 -113.59 93.25 -159.03
N ARG A 410 -114.33 93.47 -157.94
CA ARG A 410 -115.58 94.26 -157.98
C ARG A 410 -115.34 95.72 -158.39
N ARG A 411 -114.26 96.34 -157.89
CA ARG A 411 -113.89 97.73 -158.26
C ARG A 411 -113.44 97.84 -159.72
N GLU A 412 -112.81 96.82 -160.27
CA GLU A 412 -112.44 96.78 -161.69
C GLU A 412 -113.67 96.62 -162.59
N ILE A 413 -114.65 95.82 -162.17
CA ILE A 413 -115.92 95.66 -162.90
C ILE A 413 -116.73 96.97 -162.88
N GLU A 414 -116.82 97.65 -161.73
CA GLU A 414 -117.52 98.94 -161.61
C GLU A 414 -116.89 100.02 -162.50
N LYS A 415 -115.55 100.13 -162.50
CA LYS A 415 -114.84 101.07 -163.40
C LYS A 415 -115.10 100.77 -164.88
N LYS A 416 -115.15 99.50 -165.26
CA LYS A 416 -115.46 99.10 -166.64
C LYS A 416 -116.92 99.40 -167.00
N LYS A 417 -117.83 99.31 -166.03
CA LYS A 417 -119.24 99.67 -166.20
C LYS A 417 -119.42 101.17 -166.43
N GLU A 418 -118.77 102.01 -165.61
CA GLU A 418 -118.81 103.47 -165.78
C GLU A 418 -118.21 103.93 -167.13
N LEU A 419 -117.16 103.26 -167.60
CA LEU A 419 -116.56 103.56 -168.90
C LEU A 419 -117.49 103.17 -170.06
N LEU A 420 -118.20 102.04 -169.95
CA LEU A 420 -119.23 101.65 -170.92
C LEU A 420 -120.41 102.64 -170.92
N GLU A 421 -120.87 103.06 -169.75
CA GLU A 421 -121.98 104.02 -169.62
C GLU A 421 -121.62 105.40 -170.19
N ARG A 422 -120.37 105.86 -170.00
CA ARG A 422 -119.87 107.08 -170.64
C ARG A 422 -119.78 106.95 -172.16
N HIS A 423 -119.39 105.77 -172.65
CA HIS A 423 -119.29 105.53 -174.09
C HIS A 423 -120.67 105.47 -174.76
N ILE A 424 -121.65 104.82 -174.11
CA ILE A 424 -123.04 104.78 -174.59
C ILE A 424 -123.67 106.18 -174.56
N MET A 425 -123.38 107.01 -173.55
CA MET A 425 -123.87 108.38 -173.53
C MET A 425 -123.24 109.28 -174.60
N LEU A 426 -121.99 109.01 -175.00
CA LEU A 426 -121.35 109.73 -176.11
C LEU A 426 -121.92 109.31 -177.47
N GLU A 427 -122.28 108.03 -177.63
CA GLU A 427 -122.99 107.53 -178.82
C GLU A 427 -124.42 108.10 -178.90
N ALA A 428 -125.12 108.24 -177.78
CA ALA A 428 -126.46 108.85 -177.75
C ALA A 428 -126.44 110.34 -178.08
N LYS A 429 -125.40 111.09 -177.69
CA LYS A 429 -125.34 112.55 -177.89
C LYS A 429 -124.99 112.97 -179.32
N LYS A 430 -124.46 112.06 -180.16
CA LYS A 430 -124.21 112.32 -181.58
C LYS A 430 -125.39 112.01 -182.49
N LEU A 431 -126.44 111.35 -181.99
CA LEU A 431 -127.62 110.99 -182.77
C LEU A 431 -128.74 112.05 -182.73
N LEU A 432 -128.57 113.19 -182.03
CA LEU A 432 -129.61 114.23 -181.90
C LEU A 432 -129.07 115.68 -182.04
N GLY A 433 -128.09 115.89 -182.92
CA GLY A 433 -127.60 117.22 -183.32
C GLY A 433 -127.13 117.22 -184.76
#